data_AF-A0A2Z3JD00-F1
#
_entry.id   AF-A0A2Z3JD00-F1
#
_cell.length_a   1.000
_cell.length_b   1.000
_cell.length_c   1.000
_cell.angle_alpha   90.00
_cell.angle_beta   90.00
_cell.angle_gamma   90.00
#
_symmetry.space_group_name_H-M   'P 1'
#
loop_
_entity.id
_entity.type
_entity.pdbx_description
1 polymer ?
#
loop_
_entity_poly.entity_id
_entity_poly.type
_entity_poly.pdbx_seq_one_letter_code
_entity_poly.pdbx_strand_id
1 'polypeptide(L)'
;MRRSHAPPDRSLSDAAARRLCDARVTGDYEALLDAIPFARFLGLRVVVNGAARRYVMPYRDAHIGNAAKPALHGGTVASVLELAMQLETLISQTQPRLPDPVDFTIDYWRAAGPADCHVAARVIRAGRAVAQVQAECWQDDRERPVAFARCNFIMRTGAPDQRGPSARAKSPQPLN
;
A
#
# COMPACT_ATOMS: atom_id res chain seq x y z
N MET A 1 -4.18 15.48 -26.20
CA MET A 1 -2.97 14.64 -26.07
C MET A 1 -2.74 14.29 -24.60
N ARG A 2 -3.16 13.11 -24.13
CA ARG A 2 -2.82 12.60 -22.79
C ARG A 2 -1.58 11.72 -22.94
N ARG A 3 -0.44 12.11 -22.36
CA ARG A 3 0.74 11.24 -22.30
C ARG A 3 0.41 10.09 -21.35
N SER A 4 0.31 8.89 -21.89
CA SER A 4 0.28 7.64 -21.13
C SER A 4 1.65 7.49 -20.45
N HIS A 5 1.75 7.91 -19.19
CA HIS A 5 2.87 7.56 -18.34
C HIS A 5 2.57 6.14 -17.82
N ALA A 6 3.14 5.13 -18.48
CA ALA A 6 3.12 3.78 -17.94
C ALA A 6 3.79 3.82 -16.56
N PRO A 7 3.13 3.34 -15.49
CA PRO A 7 3.76 3.29 -14.18
C PRO A 7 5.02 2.41 -14.26
N PRO A 8 6.09 2.73 -13.49
CA PRO A 8 7.30 1.92 -13.46
C PRO A 8 6.94 0.45 -13.19
N ASP A 9 7.67 -0.49 -13.80
CA ASP A 9 7.47 -1.91 -13.55
C ASP A 9 7.71 -2.21 -12.06
N ARG A 10 6.61 -2.47 -11.35
CA ARG A 10 6.59 -2.82 -9.92
C ARG A 10 6.44 -4.32 -9.71
N SER A 11 6.77 -5.17 -10.69
CA SER A 11 6.84 -6.61 -10.45
C SER A 11 7.72 -6.86 -9.20
N LEU A 12 7.22 -7.64 -8.23
CA LEU A 12 8.10 -8.06 -7.15
C LEU A 12 9.15 -8.95 -7.80
N SER A 13 10.42 -8.55 -7.71
CA SER A 13 11.53 -9.44 -8.03
C SER A 13 11.32 -10.81 -7.39
N ASP A 14 11.85 -11.88 -7.96
CA ASP A 14 11.76 -13.23 -7.36
C ASP A 14 12.22 -13.24 -5.90
N ALA A 15 13.18 -12.39 -5.55
CA ALA A 15 13.62 -12.18 -4.18
C ALA A 15 12.52 -11.61 -3.27
N ALA A 16 11.70 -10.69 -3.76
CA ALA A 16 10.60 -10.11 -3.00
C ALA A 16 9.36 -11.02 -2.92
N ALA A 17 9.11 -11.84 -3.94
CA ALA A 17 8.11 -12.91 -3.86
C ALA A 17 8.49 -13.96 -2.79
N ARG A 18 9.78 -14.35 -2.72
CA ARG A 18 10.31 -15.21 -1.65
C ARG A 18 10.13 -14.58 -0.27
N ARG A 19 10.51 -13.31 -0.11
CA ARG A 19 10.30 -12.56 1.15
C ARG A 19 8.84 -12.52 1.58
N LEU A 20 7.88 -12.39 0.64
CA LEU A 20 6.46 -12.43 0.96
C LEU A 20 6.02 -13.82 1.46
N CYS A 21 6.47 -14.89 0.82
CA CYS A 21 6.21 -16.25 1.27
C CYS A 21 6.78 -16.50 2.67
N ASP A 22 8.06 -16.16 2.87
CA ASP A 22 8.76 -16.32 4.15
C ASP A 22 8.08 -15.50 5.26
N ALA A 23 7.70 -14.26 4.97
CA ALA A 23 7.01 -13.38 5.91
C ALA A 23 5.62 -13.91 6.32
N ARG A 24 4.91 -14.58 5.41
CA ARG A 24 3.61 -15.19 5.72
C ARG A 24 3.74 -16.43 6.61
N VAL A 25 4.83 -17.19 6.47
CA VAL A 25 5.08 -18.39 7.29
C VAL A 25 5.59 -17.99 8.67
N THR A 26 6.51 -17.04 8.74
CA THR A 26 7.17 -16.62 9.99
C THR A 26 6.40 -15.57 10.76
N GLY A 27 5.55 -14.79 10.08
CA GLY A 27 4.92 -13.58 10.64
C GLY A 27 5.87 -12.38 10.71
N ASP A 28 7.12 -12.51 10.24
CA ASP A 28 8.10 -11.44 10.19
C ASP A 28 8.05 -10.73 8.83
N TYR A 29 7.59 -9.48 8.84
CA TYR A 29 7.45 -8.66 7.64
C TYR A 29 8.60 -7.67 7.43
N GLU A 30 9.62 -7.63 8.30
CA GLU A 30 10.69 -6.60 8.22
C GLU A 30 11.39 -6.63 6.86
N ALA A 31 11.82 -7.81 6.41
CA ALA A 31 12.49 -7.97 5.11
C ALA A 31 11.60 -7.56 3.92
N LEU A 32 10.28 -7.72 4.03
CA LEU A 32 9.33 -7.27 3.01
C LEU A 32 9.21 -5.75 3.00
N LEU A 33 9.11 -5.13 4.18
CA LEU A 33 8.99 -3.67 4.32
C LEU A 33 10.27 -2.96 3.86
N ASP A 34 11.44 -3.52 4.16
CA ASP A 34 12.73 -2.97 3.71
C ASP A 34 12.91 -2.97 2.19
N ALA A 35 12.25 -3.90 1.50
CA ALA A 35 12.23 -3.95 0.05
C ALA A 35 11.34 -2.87 -0.58
N ILE A 36 10.48 -2.20 0.21
CA ILE A 36 9.58 -1.15 -0.26
C ILE A 36 10.14 0.20 0.20
N PRO A 37 10.74 1.01 -0.71
CA PRO A 37 11.42 2.24 -0.32
C PRO A 37 10.56 3.20 0.50
N PHE A 38 9.26 3.29 0.17
CA PHE A 38 8.34 4.17 0.87
C PHE A 38 7.95 3.65 2.26
N ALA A 39 7.84 2.33 2.45
CA ALA A 39 7.61 1.74 3.78
C ALA A 39 8.81 2.02 4.70
N ARG A 40 10.03 1.85 4.19
CA ARG A 40 11.27 2.18 4.91
C ARG A 40 11.38 3.66 5.24
N PHE A 41 11.01 4.55 4.30
CA PHE A 41 10.97 5.99 4.53
C PHE A 41 10.02 6.38 5.67
N LEU A 42 8.83 5.75 5.72
CA LEU A 42 7.87 5.95 6.80
C LEU A 42 8.29 5.25 8.12
N GLY A 43 9.27 4.34 8.08
CA GLY A 43 9.64 3.50 9.23
C GLY A 43 8.52 2.54 9.63
N LEU A 44 7.71 2.12 8.67
CA LEU A 44 6.53 1.29 8.90
C LEU A 44 6.92 -0.04 9.54
N ARG A 45 6.13 -0.48 10.53
CA ARG A 45 6.25 -1.80 11.17
C ARG A 45 4.94 -2.55 11.04
N VAL A 46 4.99 -3.88 11.05
CA VAL A 46 3.80 -4.74 11.10
C VAL A 46 3.81 -5.49 12.42
N VAL A 47 2.73 -5.33 13.19
CA VAL A 47 2.47 -6.09 14.41
C VAL A 47 1.39 -7.12 14.09
N VAL A 48 1.71 -8.39 14.28
CA VAL A 48 0.80 -9.51 14.04
C VAL A 48 0.13 -9.92 15.34
N ASN A 49 -1.19 -10.07 15.33
CA ASN A 49 -1.96 -10.65 16.43
C ASN A 49 -2.94 -11.69 15.87
N GLY A 50 -2.56 -12.96 15.96
CA GLY A 50 -3.27 -14.06 15.29
C GLY A 50 -3.35 -13.83 13.79
N ALA A 51 -4.56 -13.80 13.23
CA ALA A 51 -4.78 -13.52 11.81
C ALA A 51 -4.77 -12.02 11.46
N ALA A 52 -4.87 -11.14 12.46
CA ALA A 52 -4.94 -9.70 12.27
C ALA A 52 -3.55 -9.08 12.18
N ARG A 53 -3.40 -8.11 11.28
CA ARG A 53 -2.19 -7.28 11.13
C ARG A 53 -2.54 -5.84 11.51
N ARG A 54 -1.65 -5.23 12.28
CA ARG A 54 -1.66 -3.80 12.56
C ARG A 54 -0.39 -3.18 12.00
N TYR A 55 -0.55 -2.16 11.18
CA TYR A 55 0.55 -1.39 10.62
C TYR A 55 0.83 -0.20 11.54
N VAL A 56 2.08 0.05 11.87
CA VAL A 56 2.48 1.12 12.80
C VAL A 56 3.47 2.03 12.11
N MET A 57 3.09 3.29 11.91
CA MET A 57 3.99 4.34 11.46
C MET A 57 4.44 5.13 12.68
N PRO A 58 5.72 5.03 13.08
CA PRO A 58 6.22 5.77 14.21
C PRO A 58 6.19 7.27 13.93
N TYR A 59 5.91 8.06 14.96
CA TYR A 59 6.06 9.51 14.88
C TYR A 59 7.54 9.88 14.66
N ARG A 60 7.80 10.74 13.69
CA ARG A 60 9.14 11.29 13.42
C ARG A 60 9.01 12.75 13.05
N ASP A 61 9.89 13.60 13.60
CA ASP A 61 9.86 15.04 13.32
C ASP A 61 10.04 15.35 11.82
N ALA A 62 10.73 14.48 11.09
CA ALA A 62 10.91 14.57 9.64
C ALA A 62 9.61 14.41 8.83
N HIS A 63 8.52 13.93 9.44
CA HIS A 63 7.20 13.78 8.80
C HIS A 63 6.24 14.95 9.12
N ILE A 64 6.73 15.97 9.82
CA ILE A 64 5.97 17.18 10.20
C ILE A 64 5.88 18.14 9.01
N GLY A 65 4.66 18.53 8.65
CA GLY A 65 4.42 19.55 7.61
C GLY A 65 4.50 21.00 8.10
N ASN A 66 4.52 21.25 9.42
CA ASN A 66 4.62 22.58 10.02
C ASN A 66 5.29 22.54 11.41
N ALA A 67 6.47 23.15 11.55
CA ALA A 67 7.22 23.21 12.81
C ALA A 67 6.51 23.96 13.96
N ALA A 68 5.47 24.76 13.67
CA ALA A 68 4.76 25.56 14.68
C ALA A 68 3.63 24.82 15.41
N LYS A 69 3.17 23.65 14.92
CA LYS A 69 2.20 22.77 15.59
C LYS A 69 2.61 21.32 15.34
N PRO A 70 2.92 20.51 16.37
CA PRO A 70 3.44 19.15 16.19
C PRO A 70 2.29 18.18 15.83
N ALA A 71 1.55 18.49 14.77
CA ALA A 71 0.54 17.63 14.18
C ALA A 71 1.09 16.99 12.91
N LEU A 72 0.82 15.70 12.73
CA LEU A 72 1.17 15.01 11.49
C LEU A 72 0.36 15.63 10.34
N HIS A 73 1.03 15.83 9.20
CA HIS A 73 0.36 16.33 8.01
C HIS A 73 -0.66 15.29 7.50
N GLY A 74 -1.82 15.75 7.04
CA GLY A 74 -2.85 14.86 6.50
C GLY A 74 -2.32 13.93 5.41
N GLY A 75 -1.44 14.43 4.53
CA GLY A 75 -0.77 13.61 3.52
C GLY A 75 0.06 12.44 4.06
N THR A 76 0.67 12.59 5.25
CA THR A 76 1.40 11.49 5.90
C THR A 76 0.43 10.42 6.38
N VAL A 77 -0.70 10.82 6.98
CA VAL A 77 -1.77 9.90 7.41
C VAL A 77 -2.40 9.17 6.20
N ALA A 78 -2.66 9.89 5.11
CA ALA A 78 -3.14 9.30 3.87
C ALA A 78 -2.16 8.28 3.30
N SER A 79 -0.86 8.61 3.32
CA SER A 79 0.22 7.74 2.81
C SER A 79 0.30 6.42 3.57
N VAL A 80 0.24 6.44 4.91
CA VAL A 80 0.27 5.21 5.70
C VAL A 80 -1.01 4.38 5.51
N LEU A 81 -2.17 5.03 5.40
CA LEU A 81 -3.44 4.33 5.12
C LEU A 81 -3.41 3.62 3.77
N GLU A 82 -2.99 4.30 2.71
CA GLU A 82 -2.89 3.71 1.37
C GLU A 82 -1.88 2.55 1.36
N LEU A 83 -0.70 2.75 1.94
CA LEU A 83 0.34 1.72 1.98
C LEU A 83 -0.09 0.50 2.81
N ALA A 84 -0.74 0.70 3.94
CA ALA A 84 -1.29 -0.38 4.76
C ALA A 84 -2.35 -1.19 3.98
N MET A 85 -3.21 -0.53 3.21
CA MET A 85 -4.20 -1.21 2.36
C MET A 85 -3.54 -1.98 1.21
N GLN A 86 -2.50 -1.44 0.59
CA GLN A 86 -1.72 -2.15 -0.44
C GLN A 86 -1.05 -3.40 0.14
N LEU A 87 -0.39 -3.27 1.30
CA LEU A 87 0.28 -4.38 1.99
C LEU A 87 -0.72 -5.45 2.42
N GLU A 88 -1.85 -5.04 2.98
CA GLU A 88 -2.89 -5.98 3.40
C GLU A 88 -3.44 -6.77 2.21
N THR A 89 -3.64 -6.11 1.07
CA THR A 89 -4.06 -6.77 -0.16
C THR A 89 -2.98 -7.69 -0.71
N LEU A 90 -1.72 -7.23 -0.70
CA LEU A 90 -0.56 -8.01 -1.12
C LEU A 90 -0.48 -9.33 -0.35
N ILE A 91 -0.56 -9.24 0.98
CA ILE A 91 -0.38 -10.36 1.90
C ILE A 91 -1.61 -11.27 1.90
N SER A 92 -2.82 -10.73 2.07
CA SER A 92 -4.03 -11.53 2.21
C SER A 92 -4.52 -12.15 0.89
N GLN A 93 -4.29 -11.48 -0.24
CA GLN A 93 -4.72 -11.95 -1.57
C GLN A 93 -3.57 -12.54 -2.40
N THR A 94 -2.41 -12.78 -1.76
CA THR A 94 -1.20 -13.36 -2.39
C THR A 94 -0.90 -12.69 -3.73
N GLN A 95 -0.90 -11.36 -3.76
CA GLN A 95 -0.66 -10.64 -5.01
C GLN A 95 0.82 -10.75 -5.39
N PRO A 96 1.13 -10.84 -6.69
CA PRO A 96 2.52 -10.92 -7.15
C PRO A 96 3.27 -9.59 -7.01
N ARG A 97 2.56 -8.50 -6.65
CA ARG A 97 3.12 -7.17 -6.38
C ARG A 97 2.17 -6.28 -5.62
N LEU A 98 2.69 -5.16 -5.11
CA LEU A 98 1.85 -4.11 -4.50
C LEU A 98 0.74 -3.73 -5.50
N PRO A 99 -0.53 -3.87 -5.11
CA PRO A 99 -1.63 -3.60 -6.01
C PRO A 99 -1.71 -2.11 -6.38
N ASP A 100 -2.02 -1.85 -7.65
CA ASP A 100 -2.15 -0.49 -8.17
C ASP A 100 -3.53 0.06 -7.73
N PRO A 101 -3.59 1.19 -6.99
CA PRO A 101 -4.86 1.81 -6.62
C PRO A 101 -5.56 2.39 -7.85
N VAL A 102 -6.87 2.16 -7.95
CA VAL A 102 -7.77 2.77 -8.94
C VAL A 102 -8.25 4.12 -8.41
N ASP A 103 -8.65 4.13 -7.15
CA ASP A 103 -9.15 5.28 -6.41
C ASP A 103 -8.73 5.18 -4.95
N PHE A 104 -8.66 6.33 -4.28
CA PHE A 104 -8.40 6.44 -2.86
C PHE A 104 -9.25 7.58 -2.32
N THR A 105 -10.03 7.31 -1.28
CA THR A 105 -10.83 8.33 -0.57
C THR A 105 -10.53 8.24 0.91
N ILE A 106 -10.37 9.40 1.54
CA ILE A 106 -10.05 9.52 2.96
C ILE A 106 -10.94 10.56 3.62
N ASP A 107 -11.48 10.19 4.77
CA ASP A 107 -12.23 11.05 5.67
C ASP A 107 -11.37 11.31 6.91
N TYR A 108 -11.05 12.58 7.16
CA TYR A 108 -10.36 12.99 8.38
C TYR A 108 -11.39 13.36 9.44
N TRP A 109 -11.37 12.67 10.57
CA TRP A 109 -12.27 12.94 11.69
C TRP A 109 -11.58 13.71 12.81
N ARG A 110 -10.25 13.57 12.95
CA ARG A 110 -9.45 14.29 13.95
C ARG A 110 -8.08 14.67 13.39
N ALA A 111 -7.44 15.64 14.02
CA ALA A 111 -6.03 15.92 13.80
C ALA A 111 -5.17 14.80 14.43
N ALA A 112 -4.14 14.36 13.71
CA ALA A 112 -3.13 13.46 14.26
C ALA A 112 -2.08 14.28 15.04
N GLY A 113 -1.94 14.00 16.34
CA GLY A 113 -0.93 14.62 17.21
C GLY A 113 0.46 14.03 17.02
N PRO A 114 1.41 14.36 17.91
CA PRO A 114 2.79 13.86 17.87
C PRO A 114 2.91 12.46 18.49
N ALA A 115 2.19 11.50 17.91
CA ALA A 115 2.13 10.12 18.37
C ALA A 115 2.11 9.15 17.20
N ASP A 116 2.50 7.92 17.45
CA ASP A 116 2.52 6.85 16.46
C ASP A 116 1.12 6.65 15.85
N CYS A 117 1.08 6.45 14.54
CA CYS A 117 -0.15 6.10 13.85
C CYS A 117 -0.27 4.57 13.75
N HIS A 118 -1.33 4.04 14.33
CA HIS A 118 -1.73 2.66 14.16
C HIS A 118 -2.78 2.58 13.06
N VAL A 119 -2.61 1.62 12.15
CA VAL A 119 -3.51 1.38 11.03
C VAL A 119 -3.94 -0.07 10.99
N ALA A 120 -5.24 -0.28 10.83
CA ALA A 120 -5.84 -1.59 10.57
C ALA A 120 -6.50 -1.50 9.19
N ALA A 121 -6.05 -2.38 8.29
CA ALA A 121 -6.62 -2.49 6.96
C ALA A 121 -7.40 -3.81 6.84
N ARG A 122 -8.47 -3.80 6.06
CA ARG A 122 -9.32 -4.96 5.82
C ARG A 122 -9.74 -5.01 4.35
N VAL A 123 -9.49 -6.14 3.70
CA VAL A 123 -10.11 -6.44 2.41
C VAL A 123 -11.58 -6.75 2.63
N ILE A 124 -12.47 -5.92 2.09
CA ILE A 124 -13.92 -6.06 2.24
C ILE A 124 -14.48 -7.01 1.19
N ARG A 125 -13.96 -6.90 -0.04
CA ARG A 125 -14.34 -7.73 -1.17
C ARG A 125 -13.14 -7.89 -2.09
N ALA A 126 -12.79 -9.12 -2.44
CA ALA A 126 -11.80 -9.41 -3.48
C ALA A 126 -12.48 -10.13 -4.65
N GLY A 127 -12.50 -9.48 -5.82
CA GLY A 127 -12.93 -10.08 -7.07
C GLY A 127 -11.75 -10.43 -7.98
N ARG A 128 -12.04 -10.95 -9.18
CA ARG A 128 -11.01 -11.32 -10.16
C ARG A 128 -10.19 -10.13 -10.67
N ALA A 129 -10.81 -8.97 -10.83
CA ALA A 129 -10.19 -7.78 -11.44
C ALA A 129 -9.99 -6.64 -10.44
N VAL A 130 -10.83 -6.54 -9.41
CA VAL A 130 -10.81 -5.44 -8.44
C VAL A 130 -11.03 -5.97 -7.03
N ALA A 131 -10.33 -5.40 -6.06
CA ALA A 131 -10.60 -5.59 -4.63
C ALA A 131 -10.90 -4.25 -3.96
N GLN A 132 -11.91 -4.23 -3.08
CA GLN A 132 -12.20 -3.11 -2.21
C GLN A 132 -11.59 -3.34 -0.84
N VAL A 133 -10.89 -2.33 -0.34
CA VAL A 133 -10.18 -2.36 0.94
C VAL A 133 -10.54 -1.10 1.72
N GLN A 134 -10.62 -1.25 3.03
CA GLN A 134 -10.84 -0.15 3.95
C GLN A 134 -9.74 -0.15 4.99
N ALA A 135 -9.40 1.04 5.50
CA ALA A 135 -8.47 1.16 6.61
C ALA A 135 -8.86 2.28 7.56
N GLU A 136 -8.52 2.08 8.82
CA GLU A 136 -8.70 3.05 9.89
C GLU A 136 -7.37 3.37 10.52
N CYS A 137 -7.13 4.66 10.75
CA CYS A 137 -5.97 5.15 11.46
C CYS A 137 -6.39 5.70 12.84
N TRP A 138 -5.66 5.32 13.87
CA TRP A 138 -5.81 5.86 15.23
C TRP A 138 -4.43 6.07 15.87
N GLN A 139 -4.38 6.75 17.01
CA GLN A 139 -3.17 6.92 17.81
C GLN A 139 -3.38 6.22 19.16
N ASP A 140 -3.52 6.94 20.26
CA ASP A 140 -3.60 6.34 21.60
C ASP A 140 -4.85 5.47 21.83
N ASP A 141 -5.98 5.85 21.21
CA ASP A 141 -7.29 5.21 21.45
C ASP A 141 -7.92 4.72 20.14
N ARG A 142 -8.18 3.40 20.05
CA ARG A 142 -8.79 2.74 18.89
C ARG A 142 -10.22 3.21 18.63
N GLU A 143 -10.96 3.56 19.68
CA GLU A 143 -12.34 4.04 19.59
C GLU A 143 -12.42 5.52 19.17
N ARG A 144 -11.27 6.18 19.04
CA ARG A 144 -11.16 7.59 18.60
C ARG A 144 -10.26 7.71 17.36
N PRO A 145 -10.67 7.13 16.22
CA PRO A 145 -9.91 7.19 14.98
C PRO A 145 -9.65 8.63 14.52
N VAL A 146 -8.47 8.80 13.93
CA VAL A 146 -8.02 10.03 13.28
C VAL A 146 -8.63 10.13 11.88
N ALA A 147 -8.58 9.05 11.12
CA ALA A 147 -9.03 9.02 9.74
C ALA A 147 -9.50 7.63 9.33
N PHE A 148 -10.40 7.59 8.36
CA PHE A 148 -10.88 6.41 7.68
C PHE A 148 -10.61 6.52 6.19
N ALA A 149 -10.21 5.44 5.54
CA ALA A 149 -9.97 5.44 4.11
C ALA A 149 -10.56 4.21 3.42
N ARG A 150 -10.86 4.39 2.14
CA ARG A 150 -11.32 3.35 1.21
C ARG A 150 -10.46 3.41 -0.04
N CYS A 151 -10.15 2.24 -0.58
CA CYS A 151 -9.40 2.12 -1.81
C CYS A 151 -9.88 0.92 -2.61
N ASN A 152 -9.99 1.08 -3.92
CA ASN A 152 -10.15 -0.04 -4.84
C ASN A 152 -8.82 -0.31 -5.54
N PHE A 153 -8.39 -1.57 -5.57
CA PHE A 153 -7.15 -1.99 -6.23
C PHE A 153 -7.41 -2.86 -7.43
N ILE A 154 -6.54 -2.76 -8.44
CA ILE A 154 -6.51 -3.71 -9.54
C ILE A 154 -5.89 -5.03 -9.06
N MET A 155 -6.63 -6.11 -9.25
CA MET A 155 -6.20 -7.46 -8.91
C MET A 155 -5.50 -8.10 -10.10
N ARG A 156 -4.30 -8.63 -9.86
CA ARG A 156 -3.54 -9.37 -10.86
C ARG A 156 -3.66 -10.85 -10.53
N THR A 157 -4.16 -11.61 -11.51
CA THR A 157 -4.15 -13.07 -11.46
C THR A 157 -3.02 -13.56 -12.36
N GLY A 158 -2.07 -14.32 -11.80
CA GLY A 158 -1.03 -14.99 -12.56
C GLY A 158 0.40 -14.66 -12.10
N ALA A 159 1.29 -15.63 -12.31
CA ALA A 159 2.74 -15.53 -12.14
C ALA A 159 3.29 -14.21 -12.70
N PRO A 160 4.41 -13.67 -12.16
CA PRO A 160 4.96 -12.38 -12.58
C PRO A 160 5.03 -12.31 -14.11
N ASP A 161 4.28 -11.38 -14.68
CA ASP A 161 4.20 -11.19 -16.12
C ASP A 161 5.58 -10.74 -16.63
N GLN A 162 6.34 -11.67 -17.21
CA GLN A 162 7.61 -11.37 -17.87
C GLN A 162 7.43 -10.68 -19.24
N ARG A 163 6.19 -10.34 -19.66
CA ARG A 163 5.99 -9.53 -20.85
C ARG A 163 6.01 -8.05 -20.49
N GLY A 164 7.20 -7.46 -20.60
CA GLY A 164 7.35 -6.01 -20.80
C GLY A 164 6.44 -5.50 -21.94
N PRO A 165 6.21 -4.18 -22.04
CA PRO A 165 5.20 -3.61 -22.93
C PRO A 165 5.39 -4.12 -24.36
N SER A 166 4.46 -5.00 -24.79
CA SER A 166 4.41 -5.57 -26.12
C SER A 166 4.41 -4.45 -27.14
N ALA A 167 5.52 -4.30 -27.86
CA ALA A 167 5.60 -3.53 -29.08
C ALA A 167 4.47 -4.00 -30.02
N ARG A 168 3.44 -3.17 -30.20
CA ARG A 168 2.61 -3.24 -31.40
C ARG A 168 3.49 -2.82 -32.56
N ALA A 169 4.18 -3.77 -33.15
CA ALA A 169 4.69 -3.63 -34.51
C ALA A 169 3.49 -3.33 -35.41
N LYS A 170 3.46 -2.11 -35.97
CA LYS A 170 2.59 -1.81 -37.10
C LYS A 170 3.07 -2.65 -38.27
N SER A 171 2.25 -3.57 -38.74
CA SER A 171 2.42 -4.17 -40.06
C SER A 171 2.31 -3.05 -41.12
N PRO A 172 3.24 -2.91 -42.06
CA PRO A 172 3.09 -1.97 -43.16
C PRO A 172 1.99 -2.47 -44.11
N GLN A 173 1.00 -1.62 -44.39
CA GLN A 173 0.07 -1.82 -45.52
C GLN A 173 0.86 -1.66 -46.83
N PRO A 174 0.70 -2.54 -47.82
CA PRO A 174 1.23 -2.27 -49.16
C PRO A 174 0.42 -1.15 -49.82
N LEU A 175 1.13 -0.18 -50.40
CA LEU A 175 0.52 0.82 -51.28
C LEU A 175 -0.06 0.12 -52.52
N ASN A 176 -1.28 0.49 -52.88
CA ASN A 176 -1.79 0.38 -54.24
C ASN A 176 -2.35 1.75 -54.62
#